data_AF-A0A2N3AUV3-F1
#
_entry.id   AF-A0A2N3AUV3-F1
#
_cell.length_a   1.000
_cell.length_b   1.000
_cell.length_c   1.000
_cell.angle_alpha   90.00
_cell.angle_beta   90.00
_cell.angle_gamma   90.00
#
_symmetry.space_group_name_H-M   'P 1'
#
loop_
_entity.id
_entity.type
_entity.pdbx_description
1 polymer ?
#
loop_
_entity_poly.entity_id
_entity_poly.type
_entity_poly.pdbx_seq_one_letter_code
_entity_poly.pdbx_strand_id
1 'polypeptide(L)' 'EAIHHHLAGAKQPLLERPEGATIAEIVAATAWQAHSARGLISGVLKKKLGLLVGSTKEDGRGSVYRIG' A
#
# COMPACT_ATOMS: atom_id res chain seq x y z
N GLU A 1 -19.17 -10.74 -2.94
CA GLU A 1 -18.40 -10.72 -4.21
C GLU A 1 -17.94 -9.30 -4.56
N ALA A 2 -16.92 -8.75 -3.87
CA ALA A 2 -16.51 -7.35 -4.11
C ALA A 2 -15.01 -7.09 -3.89
N ILE A 3 -14.13 -8.08 -4.08
CA ILE A 3 -12.67 -7.91 -3.87
C ILE A 3 -11.87 -8.03 -5.19
N HIS A 4 -12.49 -8.44 -6.30
CA HIS A 4 -11.75 -8.76 -7.52
C HIS A 4 -11.71 -7.67 -8.61
N HIS A 5 -12.51 -6.60 -8.56
CA HIS A 5 -12.63 -5.67 -9.69
C HIS A 5 -11.88 -4.33 -9.56
N HIS A 6 -11.10 -4.09 -8.50
CA HIS A 6 -10.42 -2.81 -8.31
C HIS A 6 -8.93 -2.93 -7.90
N LEU A 7 -8.29 -4.07 -8.19
CA LEU A 7 -6.88 -4.29 -7.87
C LEU A 7 -5.92 -3.51 -8.80
N ALA A 8 -6.42 -2.90 -9.87
CA ALA A 8 -5.63 -2.12 -10.83
C ALA A 8 -5.49 -0.62 -10.47
N GLY A 9 -6.07 -0.19 -9.34
CA GLY A 9 -6.16 1.22 -8.96
C GLY A 9 -5.32 1.65 -7.76
N ALA A 10 -4.63 0.72 -7.08
CA ALA A 10 -3.55 1.14 -6.20
C ALA A 10 -2.53 1.81 -7.09
N LYS A 11 -2.48 3.14 -7.02
CA LYS A 11 -1.42 3.94 -7.61
C LYS A 11 -0.09 3.47 -7.03
N GLN A 12 0.48 2.45 -7.66
CA GLN A 12 1.86 2.01 -7.59
C GLN A 12 2.85 3.19 -7.41
N PRO A 13 2.67 4.38 -8.04
CA PRO A 13 3.56 5.51 -7.84
C PRO A 13 3.69 6.02 -6.40
N LEU A 14 2.72 5.80 -5.50
CA LEU A 14 2.83 6.25 -4.10
C LEU A 14 3.89 5.45 -3.32
N LEU A 15 3.94 4.15 -3.57
CA LEU A 15 4.86 3.23 -2.89
C LEU A 15 6.21 3.12 -3.60
N GLU A 16 6.25 3.43 -4.91
CA GLU A 16 7.47 3.55 -5.72
C GLU A 16 8.25 4.85 -5.43
N ARG A 17 7.66 5.79 -4.68
CA ARG A 17 8.41 6.95 -4.19
C ARG A 17 9.51 6.48 -3.24
N PRO A 18 10.70 7.10 -3.28
CA PRO A 18 11.77 6.79 -2.33
C PRO A 18 11.34 7.04 -0.88
N GLU A 19 10.40 7.97 -0.69
CA GLU A 19 9.80 8.31 0.60
C GLU A 19 8.85 7.23 1.12
N GLY A 20 8.24 6.44 0.21
CA GLY A 20 7.13 5.54 0.48
C GLY A 20 5.80 6.26 0.69
N ALA A 21 4.80 5.50 1.12
CA ALA A 21 3.49 6.03 1.49
C ALA A 21 2.96 5.35 2.76
N THR A 22 2.31 6.13 3.61
CA THR A 22 1.62 5.62 4.80
C THR A 22 0.28 5.01 4.44
N ILE A 23 -0.25 4.15 5.32
CA ILE A 23 -1.63 3.64 5.17
C ILE A 23 -2.64 4.79 5.10
N ALA A 24 -2.42 5.87 5.84
CA ALA A 24 -3.31 7.03 5.82
C ALA A 24 -3.32 7.72 4.44
N GLU A 25 -2.15 7.91 3.82
CA GLU A 25 -2.05 8.46 2.47
C GLU A 25 -2.65 7.54 1.41
N ILE A 26 -2.43 6.23 1.54
CA ILE A 26 -3.02 5.24 0.64
C ILE A 26 -4.54 5.27 0.76
N VAL A 27 -5.07 5.24 1.99
CA VAL A 27 -6.50 5.37 2.28
C VAL A 27 -7.08 6.68 1.75
N ALA A 28 -6.39 7.80 1.92
CA ALA A 28 -6.84 9.10 1.42
C ALA A 28 -6.84 9.16 -0.12
N ALA A 29 -5.84 8.57 -0.77
CA ALA A 29 -5.71 8.57 -2.22
C ALA A 29 -6.63 7.55 -2.93
N THR A 30 -6.93 6.43 -2.28
CA THR A 30 -7.75 5.35 -2.86
C THR A 30 -9.17 5.29 -2.31
N ALA A 31 -9.47 6.08 -1.27
CA ALA A 31 -10.70 6.00 -0.48
C ALA A 31 -10.98 4.59 0.10
N TRP A 32 -9.95 3.76 0.25
CA TRP A 32 -10.09 2.43 0.84
C TRP A 32 -10.09 2.47 2.35
N GLN A 33 -10.62 1.42 2.96
CA GLN A 33 -10.42 1.21 4.39
C GLN A 33 -8.98 0.71 4.67
N ALA A 34 -8.43 1.08 5.84
CA ALA A 34 -7.06 0.74 6.23
C ALA A 34 -6.76 -0.77 6.19
N HIS A 35 -7.73 -1.61 6.58
CA HIS A 35 -7.59 -3.07 6.56
C HIS A 35 -7.56 -3.63 5.13
N SER A 36 -8.30 -3.04 4.20
CA SER A 36 -8.27 -3.38 2.77
C SER A 36 -6.95 -2.98 2.12
N ALA A 37 -6.46 -1.77 2.41
CA ALA A 37 -5.16 -1.30 1.92
C ALA A 37 -4.03 -2.23 2.41
N ARG A 38 -4.04 -2.60 3.69
CA ARG A 38 -3.07 -3.55 4.24
C ARG A 38 -3.16 -4.94 3.61
N GLY A 39 -4.37 -5.43 3.35
CA GLY A 39 -4.61 -6.70 2.65
C GLY A 39 -4.08 -6.70 1.22
N LEU A 40 -4.23 -5.58 0.50
CA LEU A 40 -3.64 -5.42 -0.83
C LEU A 40 -2.11 -5.41 -0.77
N ILE A 41 -1.53 -4.65 0.15
CA ILE A 41 -0.06 -4.52 0.29
C ILE A 41 0.57 -5.87 0.62
N SER A 42 0.02 -6.60 1.60
CA SER A 42 0.57 -7.89 2.00
C SER A 42 0.21 -9.02 1.04
N GLY A 43 -0.93 -8.94 0.36
CA GLY A 43 -1.46 -9.99 -0.50
C GLY A 43 -1.07 -9.82 -1.96
N VAL A 44 -1.37 -8.68 -2.57
CA VAL A 44 -1.13 -8.46 -4.00
C VAL A 44 0.30 -8.01 -4.26
N LEU A 45 0.79 -6.99 -3.56
CA LEU A 45 2.13 -6.47 -3.83
C LEU A 45 3.21 -7.49 -3.48
N LYS A 46 3.19 -8.09 -2.29
CA LYS A 46 4.18 -9.11 -1.92
C LYS A 46 3.99 -10.44 -2.64
N LYS A 47 2.78 -11.02 -2.64
CA LYS A 47 2.57 -12.41 -3.07
C LYS A 47 2.29 -12.56 -4.55
N LYS A 48 1.58 -11.60 -5.16
CA LYS A 48 1.14 -11.67 -6.56
C LYS A 48 2.11 -10.95 -7.51
N LEU A 49 2.69 -9.84 -7.07
CA LEU A 49 3.65 -9.04 -7.85
C LEU A 49 5.11 -9.31 -7.45
N GLY A 50 5.36 -10.06 -6.36
CA GLY A 50 6.72 -10.37 -5.91
C GLY A 50 7.50 -9.17 -5.40
N LEU A 51 6.83 -8.06 -5.09
CA LEU A 51 7.47 -6.81 -4.71
C LEU A 51 7.85 -6.83 -3.24
N LEU A 52 9.08 -6.40 -2.96
CA LEU A 52 9.61 -6.28 -1.61
C LEU A 52 9.04 -5.01 -0.96
N VAL A 53 7.87 -5.17 -0.34
CA VAL A 53 7.29 -4.07 0.44
C VAL A 53 7.92 -4.01 1.83
N GLY A 54 8.80 -3.04 2.04
CA GLY A 54 9.33 -2.65 3.33
C GLY A 54 8.31 -1.83 4.11
N SER A 55 8.18 -2.10 5.42
CA SER A 55 7.36 -1.29 6.32
C SER A 55 8.27 -0.72 7.40
N THR A 56 8.49 0.59 7.38
CA THR A 56 9.29 1.29 8.38
C THR A 56 8.36 2.17 9.19
N LYS A 57 8.51 2.15 10.51
CA LYS A 57 7.84 3.13 11.38
C LYS A 57 8.69 4.39 11.41
N GLU A 58 8.15 5.49 10.91
CA GLU A 58 8.74 6.81 11.08
C GLU A 58 8.04 7.53 12.24
N ASP A 59 8.84 8.10 13.12
CA ASP A 59 8.34 8.91 14.23
C ASP A 59 7.64 10.17 13.67
N GLY A 60 6.38 10.38 14.03
CA GLY A 60 5.54 11.47 13.50
C GLY A 60 4.77 11.18 12.20
N ARG A 61 5.18 10.21 11.38
CA ARG A 61 4.45 9.78 10.15
C ARG A 61 3.70 8.45 10.30
N GLY A 62 4.11 7.60 11.24
CA GLY A 62 3.53 6.28 11.44
C GLY A 62 4.15 5.22 10.53
N SER A 63 3.38 4.19 10.18
CA SER A 63 3.85 3.07 9.36
C SER A 63 3.90 3.47 7.88
N VAL A 64 5.11 3.67 7.36
CA VAL A 64 5.40 3.98 5.96
C VAL A 64 5.75 2.69 5.20
N TYR A 65 5.14 2.51 4.03
CA TYR A 65 5.36 1.38 3.14
C TYR A 65 6.16 1.83 1.92
N ARG A 66 7.20 1.07 1.56
CA ARG A 66 8.09 1.33 0.42
C ARG A 66 8.23 0.08 -0.42
N ILE A 67 8.21 0.21 -1.74
CA ILE A 67 8.59 -0.87 -2.66
C ILE A 67 10.05 -0.65 -3.05
N GLY A 68 10.87 -1.69 -2.93
CA GLY A 68 12.26 -1.71 -3.36
C GLY A 68 12.68 -3.10 -3.80
#